data_AF-A0A535IW78-F1
#
_entry.id   AF-A0A535IW78-F1
#
_cell.length_a   1.000
_cell.length_b   1.000
_cell.length_c   1.000
_cell.angle_alpha   90.00
_cell.angle_beta   90.00
_cell.angle_gamma   90.00
#
_symmetry.space_group_name_H-M   'P 1'
#
loop_
_entity.id
_entity.type
_entity.pdbx_description
1 polymer ?
#
loop_
_entity_poly.entity_id
_entity_poly.type
_entity_poly.pdbx_seq_one_letter_code
_entity_poly.pdbx_strand_id
1 'polypeptide(L)'
;MAEPLNLDQASDEDLARRMRDIMAEMTPLEEALGRLRAQIQQVVSEQKKRERAHHLKSRMQVRTTVAQGQMPTLQQVAESSNDLVPPDASLAALRFFRDSGTEIGLGYATGREPTVWMTNGSSTAAVKTVAEIRSRYLEGWDFGTAAHPGVRMHIPNSRTEKIVKAAEVFVRLG
;
A
#
# COMPACT_ATOMS: atom_id res chain seq x y z
N MET A 1 -14.32 -35.47 -37.08
CA MET A 1 -13.97 -34.31 -37.92
C MET A 1 -14.79 -34.43 -39.19
N ALA A 2 -15.96 -33.80 -39.25
CA ALA A 2 -16.79 -33.82 -40.46
C ALA A 2 -16.15 -32.91 -41.52
N GLU A 3 -16.18 -33.32 -42.79
CA GLU A 3 -15.67 -32.52 -43.91
C GLU A 3 -16.35 -31.14 -43.94
N PRO A 4 -15.60 -30.06 -44.24
CA PRO A 4 -16.18 -28.72 -44.33
C PRO A 4 -17.16 -28.68 -45.51
N LEU A 5 -18.44 -28.48 -45.20
CA LEU A 5 -19.48 -28.25 -46.20
C LEU A 5 -19.10 -27.01 -47.03
N ASN A 6 -19.08 -27.14 -48.36
CA ASN A 6 -18.88 -26.00 -49.24
C ASN A 6 -20.11 -25.09 -49.18
N LEU A 7 -19.99 -23.95 -48.48
CA LEU A 7 -21.11 -23.08 -48.15
C LEU A 7 -21.78 -22.45 -49.38
N ASP A 8 -21.03 -22.29 -50.48
CA ASP A 8 -21.53 -21.67 -51.72
C ASP A 8 -22.47 -22.58 -52.53
N GLN A 9 -22.56 -23.86 -52.18
CA GLN A 9 -23.39 -24.87 -52.87
C GLN A 9 -24.41 -25.54 -51.94
N ALA A 10 -24.46 -25.12 -50.66
CA ALA A 10 -25.34 -25.70 -49.66
C ALA A 10 -26.78 -25.19 -49.83
N SER A 11 -27.76 -26.07 -49.64
CA SER A 11 -29.16 -25.65 -49.57
C SER A 11 -29.44 -24.87 -48.29
N ASP A 12 -30.49 -24.03 -48.29
CA ASP A 12 -30.91 -23.30 -47.08
C ASP A 12 -31.21 -24.24 -45.90
N GLU A 13 -31.72 -25.44 -46.17
CA GLU A 13 -31.96 -26.47 -45.15
C GLU A 13 -30.66 -27.02 -44.55
N ASP A 14 -29.63 -27.24 -45.38
CA ASP A 14 -28.31 -27.68 -44.93
C ASP A 14 -27.61 -26.63 -44.08
N LEU A 15 -27.70 -25.36 -44.47
CA LEU A 15 -27.18 -24.23 -43.70
C LEU A 15 -27.92 -24.10 -42.35
N ALA A 16 -29.25 -24.22 -42.35
CA ALA A 16 -30.05 -24.17 -41.12
C ALA A 16 -29.73 -25.35 -40.18
N ARG A 17 -29.51 -26.55 -40.71
CA ARG A 17 -29.07 -27.72 -39.93
C ARG A 17 -27.67 -27.50 -39.35
N ARG A 18 -26.72 -27.04 -40.17
CA ARG A 18 -25.35 -26.77 -39.72
C ARG A 18 -25.31 -25.71 -38.62
N MET A 19 -26.13 -24.66 -38.73
CA MET A 19 -26.24 -23.64 -37.70
C MET A 19 -26.80 -24.20 -36.38
N ARG A 20 -27.80 -25.09 -36.43
CA ARG A 20 -28.30 -25.78 -35.23
C ARG A 20 -27.23 -26.65 -34.59
N ASP A 21 -26.46 -27.39 -35.38
CA ASP A 21 -25.37 -28.23 -34.87
C ASP A 21 -24.28 -27.39 -34.19
N ILE A 22 -23.88 -26.27 -34.80
CA ILE A 22 -22.90 -25.33 -34.21
C ILE A 22 -23.44 -24.73 -32.90
N MET A 23 -24.69 -24.28 -32.86
CA MET A 23 -25.29 -23.76 -31.62
C MET A 23 -25.38 -24.84 -30.53
N ALA A 24 -25.66 -26.09 -30.90
CA ALA A 24 -25.66 -27.22 -29.98
C ALA A 24 -24.26 -27.52 -29.44
N GLU A 25 -23.20 -27.39 -30.25
CA GLU A 25 -21.81 -27.49 -29.81
C GLU A 25 -21.38 -26.31 -28.92
N MET A 26 -21.87 -25.10 -29.19
CA MET A 26 -21.56 -23.90 -28.40
C MET A 26 -22.14 -23.95 -26.99
N THR A 27 -23.37 -24.44 -26.84
CA THR A 27 -24.11 -24.44 -25.57
C THR A 27 -23.30 -25.04 -24.39
N PRO A 28 -22.75 -26.27 -24.46
CA PRO A 28 -21.96 -26.84 -23.36
C PRO A 28 -20.63 -26.10 -23.12
N LEU A 29 -20.05 -25.45 -24.15
CA LEU A 29 -18.84 -24.64 -24.00
C LEU A 29 -19.11 -23.34 -23.25
N GLU A 30 -20.24 -22.69 -23.54
CA GLU A 30 -20.69 -21.50 -22.81
C GLU A 30 -20.98 -21.81 -21.34
N GLU A 31 -21.62 -22.95 -21.06
CA GLU A 31 -21.81 -23.42 -19.69
C GLU A 31 -20.49 -23.72 -18.99
N ALA A 32 -19.54 -24.38 -19.68
CA ALA A 32 -18.21 -24.66 -19.14
C ALA A 32 -17.46 -23.35 -18.82
N LEU A 33 -17.52 -22.37 -19.71
CA LEU A 33 -16.95 -21.04 -19.49
C LEU A 33 -17.62 -20.34 -18.30
N GLY A 34 -18.95 -20.44 -18.17
CA GLY A 34 -19.70 -19.93 -17.03
C GLY A 34 -19.23 -20.54 -15.70
N ARG A 35 -19.03 -21.86 -15.65
CA ARG A 35 -18.49 -22.57 -14.48
C ARG A 35 -17.07 -22.10 -14.14
N LEU A 36 -16.19 -21.98 -15.12
CA LEU A 36 -14.82 -21.50 -14.91
C LEU A 36 -14.79 -20.05 -14.39
N ARG A 37 -15.65 -19.17 -14.94
CA ARG A 37 -15.79 -17.79 -14.44
C ARG A 37 -16.25 -17.76 -12.98
N ALA A 38 -17.21 -18.60 -12.59
CA ALA A 38 -17.65 -18.71 -11.20
C ALA A 38 -16.51 -19.18 -10.27
N GLN A 39 -15.71 -20.17 -10.71
CA GLN A 39 -14.54 -20.62 -9.96
C GLN A 39 -13.49 -19.51 -9.77
N ILE A 40 -13.22 -18.71 -10.81
CA ILE A 40 -12.33 -17.55 -10.71
C ILE A 40 -12.84 -16.57 -9.65
N GLN A 41 -14.14 -16.25 -9.65
CA GLN A 41 -14.71 -15.33 -8.67
C GLN A 41 -14.60 -15.86 -7.23
N GLN A 42 -14.75 -17.16 -7.02
CA GLN A 42 -14.53 -17.79 -5.71
C GLN A 42 -13.08 -17.64 -5.25
N VAL A 43 -12.11 -17.92 -6.13
CA VAL A 43 -10.68 -17.78 -5.82
C VAL A 43 -10.32 -16.34 -5.49
N VAL A 44 -10.75 -15.37 -6.31
CA VAL A 44 -10.51 -13.94 -6.07
C VAL A 44 -11.14 -13.48 -4.75
N SER A 45 -12.33 -13.97 -4.41
CA SER A 45 -13.01 -13.64 -3.16
C SER A 45 -12.23 -14.15 -1.94
N GLU A 46 -11.75 -15.39 -1.99
CA GLU A 46 -10.93 -15.97 -0.92
C GLU A 46 -9.55 -15.29 -0.81
N GLN A 47 -8.93 -14.92 -1.93
CA GLN A 47 -7.70 -14.12 -1.92
C GLN A 47 -7.90 -12.78 -1.20
N LYS A 48 -8.94 -12.02 -1.58
CA LYS A 48 -9.29 -10.74 -0.92
C LYS A 48 -9.60 -10.91 0.56
N LYS A 49 -10.27 -12.00 0.94
CA LYS A 49 -10.58 -12.30 2.35
C LYS A 49 -9.29 -12.57 3.14
N ARG A 50 -8.37 -13.37 2.60
CA ARG A 50 -7.08 -13.67 3.23
C ARG A 50 -6.21 -12.42 3.35
N GLU A 51 -6.16 -11.59 2.32
CA GLU A 51 -5.46 -10.31 2.33
C GLU A 51 -5.98 -9.39 3.44
N ARG A 52 -7.31 -9.22 3.54
CA ARG A 52 -7.94 -8.44 4.64
C ARG A 52 -7.60 -9.00 6.02
N ALA A 53 -7.65 -10.33 6.19
CA ALA A 53 -7.31 -10.98 7.45
C ALA A 53 -5.83 -10.77 7.82
N HIS A 54 -4.93 -10.85 6.83
CA HIS A 54 -3.51 -10.57 7.00
C HIS A 54 -3.27 -9.10 7.41
N HIS A 55 -3.87 -8.13 6.71
CA HIS A 55 -3.77 -6.72 7.09
C HIS A 55 -4.29 -6.47 8.50
N LEU A 56 -5.43 -7.07 8.88
CA LEU A 56 -5.96 -6.95 10.24
C LEU A 56 -4.98 -7.50 11.27
N LYS A 57 -4.42 -8.69 11.04
CA LYS A 57 -3.43 -9.31 11.93
C LYS A 57 -2.18 -8.44 12.08
N SER A 58 -1.64 -7.93 10.97
CA SER A 58 -0.47 -7.04 10.99
C SER A 58 -0.74 -5.74 11.74
N ARG A 59 -1.89 -5.11 11.51
CA ARG A 59 -2.29 -3.90 12.24
C ARG A 59 -2.44 -4.15 13.74
N MET A 60 -3.04 -5.27 14.12
CA MET A 60 -3.19 -5.66 15.53
C MET A 60 -1.83 -5.88 16.19
N GLN A 61 -0.88 -6.54 15.50
CA GLN A 61 0.47 -6.73 16.02
C GLN A 61 1.19 -5.40 16.26
N VAL A 62 1.12 -4.46 15.30
CA VAL A 62 1.70 -3.13 15.46
C VAL A 62 1.05 -2.40 16.64
N ARG A 63 -0.28 -2.40 16.72
CA ARG A 63 -1.01 -1.75 17.82
C ARG A 63 -0.61 -2.31 19.19
N THR A 64 -0.47 -3.63 19.31
CA THR A 64 0.01 -4.27 20.54
C THR A 64 1.44 -3.84 20.88
N THR A 65 2.34 -3.82 19.89
CA THR A 65 3.75 -3.41 20.08
C THR A 65 3.84 -1.95 20.55
N VAL A 66 3.04 -1.07 19.95
CA VAL A 66 2.91 0.34 20.35
C VAL A 66 2.36 0.47 21.77
N ALA A 67 1.28 -0.24 22.10
CA ALA A 67 0.69 -0.22 23.43
C ALA A 67 1.64 -0.74 24.52
N GLN A 68 2.55 -1.65 24.18
CA GLN A 68 3.60 -2.14 25.07
C GLN A 68 4.82 -1.20 25.17
N GLY A 69 4.83 -0.07 24.44
CA GLY A 69 5.95 0.87 24.44
C GLY A 69 7.21 0.35 23.75
N GLN A 70 7.10 -0.72 22.96
CA GLN A 70 8.24 -1.40 22.32
C GLN A 70 8.58 -0.85 20.92
N MET A 71 7.91 0.21 20.49
CA MET A 71 8.16 0.86 19.21
C MET A 71 8.48 2.34 19.45
N PRO A 72 9.66 2.84 19.05
CA PRO A 72 10.02 4.23 19.26
C PRO A 72 9.20 5.15 18.35
N THR A 73 8.91 6.35 18.84
CA THR A 73 8.33 7.43 18.05
C THR A 73 9.41 8.21 17.31
N LEU A 74 9.04 8.94 16.26
CA LEU A 74 9.97 9.80 15.53
C LEU A 74 10.55 10.90 16.43
N GLN A 75 9.75 11.37 17.40
CA GLN A 75 10.20 12.27 18.45
C GLN A 75 11.32 11.65 19.29
N GLN A 76 11.10 10.43 19.81
CA GLN A 76 12.11 9.70 20.59
C GLN A 76 13.36 9.38 19.77
N VAL A 77 13.21 9.08 18.47
CA VAL A 77 14.35 8.85 17.57
C VAL A 77 15.21 10.11 17.43
N ALA A 78 14.59 11.30 17.39
CA ALA A 78 15.29 12.58 17.30
C ALA A 78 15.95 12.98 18.64
N GLU A 79 15.26 12.77 19.75
CA GLU A 79 15.75 13.08 21.10
C GLU A 79 16.85 12.12 21.59
N SER A 80 16.77 10.85 21.19
CA SER A 80 17.62 9.81 21.76
C SER A 80 19.00 9.80 21.12
N SER A 81 20.02 9.80 21.99
CA SER A 81 21.41 9.46 21.65
C SER A 81 21.65 7.95 21.51
N ASN A 82 20.68 7.10 21.87
CA ASN A 82 20.79 5.65 21.74
C ASN A 82 20.39 5.17 20.33
N ASP A 83 20.90 4.01 19.93
CA ASP A 83 20.57 3.31 18.68
C ASP A 83 19.18 2.64 18.74
N LEU A 84 18.13 3.39 19.12
CA LEU A 84 16.73 2.94 18.97
C LEU A 84 16.42 2.52 17.53
N VAL A 85 17.08 3.20 16.60
CA VAL A 85 17.16 2.91 15.17
C VAL A 85 18.60 3.21 14.75
N PRO A 86 19.20 2.46 13.79
CA PRO A 86 20.53 2.76 13.28
C PRO A 86 20.64 4.24 12.84
N PRO A 87 21.66 4.99 13.30
CA PRO A 87 21.75 6.43 13.05
C PRO A 87 21.78 6.79 11.56
N ASP A 88 22.45 5.98 10.77
CA ASP A 88 22.66 6.11 9.33
C ASP A 88 21.53 5.49 8.49
N ALA A 89 20.47 4.99 9.13
CA ALA A 89 19.30 4.50 8.42
C ALA A 89 18.63 5.59 7.58
N SER A 90 18.52 5.33 6.27
CA SER A 90 17.65 6.10 5.38
C SER A 90 16.19 5.92 5.79
N LEU A 91 15.39 6.98 5.73
CA LEU A 91 13.94 6.89 5.94
C LEU A 91 13.28 5.94 4.94
N ALA A 92 13.87 5.70 3.77
CA ALA A 92 13.38 4.74 2.79
C ALA A 92 13.53 3.27 3.25
N ALA A 93 14.43 2.99 4.20
CA ALA A 93 14.64 1.66 4.78
C ALA A 93 13.79 1.43 6.05
N LEU A 94 12.94 2.39 6.41
CA LEU A 94 12.12 2.37 7.61
C LEU A 94 10.63 2.31 7.25
N ARG A 95 9.84 1.77 8.17
CA ARG A 95 8.38 1.79 8.11
C ARG A 95 7.82 2.66 9.23
N PHE A 96 6.75 3.39 8.89
CA PHE A 96 6.15 4.36 9.79
C PHE A 96 4.70 3.99 10.07
N PHE A 97 4.27 4.16 11.31
CA PHE A 97 2.94 3.76 11.74
C PHE A 97 2.27 4.82 12.60
N ARG A 98 0.94 4.81 12.58
CA ARG A 98 0.11 5.47 13.59
C ARG A 98 -0.15 4.52 14.76
N ASP A 99 -0.53 5.09 15.89
CA ASP A 99 -1.06 4.39 17.07
C ASP A 99 -2.15 3.34 16.74
N SER A 100 -2.98 3.62 15.73
CA SER A 100 -3.99 2.71 15.18
C SER A 100 -3.44 1.49 14.42
N GLY A 101 -2.11 1.33 14.36
CA GLY A 101 -1.40 0.30 13.59
C GLY A 101 -1.39 0.54 12.08
N THR A 102 -1.89 1.69 11.62
CA THR A 102 -1.94 2.04 10.19
C THR A 102 -0.56 2.45 9.70
N GLU A 103 -0.05 1.77 8.66
CA GLU A 103 1.20 2.15 7.99
C GLU A 103 0.99 3.45 7.20
N ILE A 104 1.96 4.35 7.28
CA ILE A 104 1.94 5.68 6.67
C ILE A 104 3.23 5.93 5.89
N GLY A 105 3.14 6.77 4.86
CA GLY A 105 4.32 7.37 4.23
C GLY A 105 4.62 8.75 4.81
N LEU A 106 5.88 9.17 4.75
CA LEU A 106 6.32 10.49 5.20
C LEU A 106 6.47 11.47 4.02
N GLY A 107 6.13 12.73 4.25
CA GLY A 107 6.16 13.77 3.23
C GLY A 107 4.94 13.71 2.30
N TYR A 108 5.10 14.27 1.11
CA TYR A 108 4.04 14.36 0.11
C TYR A 108 3.69 13.00 -0.49
N ALA A 109 2.41 12.77 -0.79
CA ALA A 109 1.95 11.52 -1.39
C ALA A 109 2.53 11.27 -2.80
N THR A 110 2.98 12.34 -3.48
CA THR A 110 3.64 12.31 -4.79
C THR A 110 5.16 12.26 -4.69
N GLY A 111 5.72 12.28 -3.47
CA GLY A 111 7.16 12.22 -3.25
C GLY A 111 7.74 10.88 -3.69
N ARG A 112 8.94 10.91 -4.28
CA ARG A 112 9.66 9.69 -4.69
C ARG A 112 10.27 8.94 -3.52
N GLU A 113 10.57 9.65 -2.44
CA GLU A 113 11.25 9.11 -1.25
C GLU A 113 10.63 9.71 0.03
N PRO A 114 10.56 8.94 1.12
CA PRO A 114 10.14 9.45 2.41
C PRO A 114 11.01 10.64 2.84
N THR A 115 10.35 11.73 3.22
CA THR A 115 11.03 12.97 3.60
C THR A 115 10.37 13.56 4.85
N VAL A 116 11.19 13.97 5.81
CA VAL A 116 10.75 14.77 6.95
C VAL A 116 11.17 16.22 6.70
N TRP A 117 10.26 17.15 6.95
CA TRP A 117 10.60 18.57 6.96
C TRP A 117 10.94 18.98 8.38
N MET A 118 11.95 19.82 8.55
CA MET A 118 12.31 20.43 9.83
C MET A 118 12.58 21.92 9.65
N THR A 119 12.36 22.71 10.70
CA THR A 119 12.54 24.16 10.68
C THR A 119 13.14 24.68 11.98
N ASN A 120 13.95 25.74 11.91
CA ASN A 120 14.39 26.51 13.07
C ASN A 120 13.64 27.87 13.18
N GLY A 121 12.47 27.98 12.53
CA GLY A 121 11.67 29.20 12.43
C GLY A 121 12.11 30.18 11.33
N SER A 122 13.40 30.23 11.00
CA SER A 122 13.93 31.09 9.92
C SER A 122 14.11 30.35 8.59
N SER A 123 14.48 29.07 8.68
CA SER A 123 14.82 28.20 7.56
C SER A 123 14.05 26.89 7.68
N THR A 124 13.88 26.21 6.55
CA THR A 124 13.27 24.88 6.48
C THR A 124 14.18 23.97 5.66
N ALA A 125 14.31 22.71 6.05
CA ALA A 125 15.04 21.71 5.29
C ALA A 125 14.26 20.39 5.22
N ALA A 126 14.42 19.71 4.10
CA ALA A 126 14.02 18.33 3.92
C ALA A 126 15.17 17.42 4.36
N VAL A 127 14.89 16.45 5.23
CA VAL A 127 15.83 15.45 5.72
C VAL A 127 15.34 14.04 5.37
N LYS A 128 16.28 13.14 5.10
CA LYS A 128 16.03 11.80 4.53
C LYS A 128 16.69 10.67 5.31
N THR A 129 17.43 10.98 6.37
CA THR A 129 18.09 10.01 7.24
C THR A 129 17.82 10.29 8.71
N VAL A 130 17.96 9.27 9.55
CA VAL A 130 17.84 9.41 11.02
C VAL A 130 18.91 10.35 11.56
N ALA A 131 20.14 10.28 11.05
CA ALA A 131 21.26 11.12 11.46
C ALA A 131 20.98 12.61 11.20
N GLU A 132 20.43 12.96 10.04
CA GLU A 132 20.05 14.34 9.74
C GLU A 132 18.96 14.85 10.68
N ILE A 133 17.94 14.04 10.95
CA ILE A 133 16.87 14.40 11.91
C ILE A 133 17.48 14.71 13.27
N ARG A 134 18.34 13.83 13.79
CA ARG A 134 19.00 14.00 15.09
C ARG A 134 19.87 15.24 15.12
N SER A 135 20.74 15.43 14.12
CA SER A 135 21.63 16.60 14.04
C SER A 135 20.82 17.90 14.11
N ARG A 136 19.77 18.01 13.30
CA ARG A 136 18.93 19.21 13.28
C ARG A 136 18.15 19.40 14.57
N TYR A 137 17.62 18.33 15.14
CA TYR A 137 16.92 18.41 16.42
C TYR A 137 17.83 18.94 17.53
N LEU A 138 19.07 18.46 17.61
CA LEU A 138 20.09 18.94 18.56
C LEU A 138 20.49 20.40 18.32
N GLU A 139 20.45 20.87 17.07
CA GLU A 139 20.65 22.28 16.71
C GLU A 139 19.42 23.16 17.05
N GLY A 140 18.37 22.59 17.64
CA GLY A 140 17.14 23.30 18.03
C GLY A 140 16.12 23.45 16.90
N TRP A 141 16.21 22.64 15.84
CA TRP A 141 15.16 22.56 14.82
C TRP A 141 14.01 21.69 15.29
N ASP A 142 12.79 22.07 14.93
CA ASP A 142 11.57 21.31 15.19
C ASP A 142 11.03 20.67 13.90
N PHE A 143 10.12 19.70 14.05
CA PHE A 143 9.46 19.02 12.94
C PHE A 143 8.48 19.94 12.22
N GLY A 144 8.50 19.88 10.89
CA GLY A 144 7.60 20.56 9.99
C GLY A 144 8.22 21.78 9.32
N THR A 145 7.36 22.73 8.98
CA THR A 145 7.74 24.03 8.40
C THR A 145 7.22 25.14 9.30
N ALA A 146 7.72 26.36 9.15
CA ALA A 146 7.26 27.51 9.93
C ALA A 146 5.74 27.73 9.82
N ALA A 147 5.14 27.46 8.65
CA ALA A 147 3.70 27.58 8.44
C ALA A 147 2.91 26.36 8.91
N HIS A 148 3.55 25.19 9.00
CA HIS A 148 2.88 23.94 9.31
C HIS A 148 3.74 23.07 10.24
N PRO A 149 3.62 23.26 11.57
CA PRO A 149 4.37 22.49 12.55
C PRO A 149 3.90 21.03 12.61
N GLY A 150 4.84 20.11 12.71
CA GLY A 150 4.62 18.67 12.76
C GLY A 150 5.05 17.90 11.51
N VAL A 151 4.92 16.59 11.58
CA VAL A 151 5.31 15.64 10.54
C VAL A 151 4.20 15.53 9.52
N ARG A 152 4.51 15.85 8.26
CA ARG A 152 3.61 15.58 7.13
C ARG A 152 3.65 14.08 6.80
N MET A 153 2.47 13.48 6.70
CA MET A 153 2.29 12.07 6.36
C MET A 153 1.20 11.89 5.30
N HIS A 154 1.20 10.73 4.66
CA HIS A 154 0.13 10.30 3.78
C HIS A 154 -0.21 8.82 3.99
N ILE A 155 -1.43 8.43 3.59
CA ILE A 155 -1.83 7.02 3.56
C ILE A 155 -1.32 6.42 2.23
N PRO A 156 -0.59 5.29 2.23
CA PRO A 156 -0.14 4.65 1.00
C PRO A 156 -1.29 4.39 0.03
N ASN A 157 -1.04 4.57 -1.27
CA ASN A 157 -2.05 4.47 -2.35
C ASN A 157 -3.23 5.46 -2.23
N SER A 158 -3.07 6.50 -1.42
CA SER A 158 -4.02 7.62 -1.31
C SER A 158 -3.30 8.95 -1.49
N ARG A 159 -4.03 9.95 -2.01
CA ARG A 159 -3.56 11.34 -2.07
C ARG A 159 -3.87 12.14 -0.79
N THR A 160 -4.44 11.49 0.22
CA THR A 160 -4.75 12.14 1.49
C THR A 160 -3.48 12.40 2.28
N GLU A 161 -3.18 13.67 2.50
CA GLU A 161 -2.09 14.14 3.35
C GLU A 161 -2.62 14.70 4.67
N LYS A 162 -1.85 14.52 5.75
CA LYS A 162 -2.13 15.06 7.07
C LYS A 162 -0.85 15.52 7.73
N ILE A 163 -0.98 16.41 8.70
CA ILE A 163 0.14 16.84 9.55
C ILE A 163 -0.18 16.41 10.98
N VAL A 164 0.79 15.77 11.61
CA VAL A 164 0.64 15.14 12.92
C VAL A 164 1.86 15.39 13.78
N LYS A 165 1.75 15.18 15.09
CA LYS A 165 2.89 15.33 15.99
C LYS A 165 3.90 14.20 15.74
N ALA A 166 5.19 14.47 15.88
CA ALA A 166 6.25 13.46 15.75
C ALA A 166 6.12 12.35 16.80
N ALA A 167 5.58 12.66 17.99
CA ALA A 167 5.27 11.69 19.04
C ALA A 167 4.13 10.72 18.68
N GLU A 168 3.40 10.96 17.60
CA GLU A 168 2.33 10.08 17.12
C GLU A 168 2.72 9.30 15.86
N VAL A 169 3.99 9.37 15.47
CA VAL A 169 4.56 8.64 14.33
C VAL A 169 5.53 7.62 14.90
N PHE A 170 5.19 6.35 14.80
CA PHE A 170 6.01 5.24 15.29
C PHE A 170 6.91 4.71 14.18
N VAL A 171 8.12 4.30 14.53
CA VAL A 171 9.17 3.90 13.59
C VAL A 171 9.54 2.44 13.84
N ARG A 172 9.69 1.68 12.75
CA ARG A 172 10.22 0.32 12.77
C ARG A 172 11.19 0.11 11.61
N LEU A 173 12.19 -0.73 11.79
CA LEU A 173 13.02 -1.23 10.69
C LEU A 173 12.13 -1.94 9.64
N GLY A 174 12.45 -1.70 8.36
CA GLY A 174 11.63 -2.07 7.21
C GLY A 174 11.70 -3.53 6.78
#